data_AF-A0A251VS04-F1
#
_entry.id   AF-A0A251VS04-F1
#
_cell.length_a   1.000
_cell.length_b   1.000
_cell.length_c   1.000
_cell.angle_alpha   90.00
_cell.angle_beta   90.00
_cell.angle_gamma   90.00
#
_symmetry.space_group_name_H-M   'P 1'
#
loop_
_entity.id
_entity.type
_entity.pdbx_description
1 polymer ?
#
loop_
_entity_poly.entity_id
_entity_poly.type
_entity_poly.pdbx_seq_one_letter_code
_entity_poly.pdbx_strand_id
1 'polypeptide(L)'
;MKRGRVLFEAINRNRKFSSRTPPSPSQQQQVLLMDQSERYCYNPSLHWNPQVEDYFCKAYGPQAFSRISKALTRPSCYSCIRVNTLKATTESVIEKILEIQHEKKLQEQDALNNLHTDADKSVEVSKTVNGSTAETNPVFKCPIPGLDYVVFVKGSGPHDIQYDYQQDRPPKEVIVSRKCAEAVLRGAQVYVPGILACSAHVEKGDKVAVSVGVEQPGRNGEWATGITRGIVLQGLKTDPQYIERDGLYIGQGITMLSRAGIFRGLSGLGVDMTDRVFRLASFNDVLKGDIFLQNLPSIITAHVLDPQQGERILDMCAAPGGKTTAIASLMKDKGEVTAVDRSHNKVLEIHNLAAELGLNSITAYKLDALKAVRKDKSNSTVTQSSIEDKLSQTSQQAESANFVNGELVSPATEDNKIYDEEMKKGPYTSKAEIRKQIRRMKNGPGKNQATGGRVNKCEGFLPNSFDRVLLDAPCSALGLRPRLFAAEETIESLRRHGKYQQRMFDQAVQLVRPGGVIVYSTCTINPGENEALVRYALDTYKFLSLAPQHPKVGGPGLLGRYESSDGYFEEWLKPGEEDLVQRFDPSGPHDTIGFFIAKFNVGPKEA
;
A
#
# COMPACT_ATOMS: atom_id res chain seq x y z
N MET A 1 -2.62 1.10 65.64
CA MET A 1 -1.95 -0.21 65.45
C MET A 1 -3.00 -1.28 65.16
N LYS A 2 -2.69 -2.26 64.30
CA LYS A 2 -3.59 -3.31 63.74
C LYS A 2 -4.53 -2.88 62.61
N ARG A 3 -3.97 -2.38 61.49
CA ARG A 3 -4.57 -2.51 60.13
C ARG A 3 -3.56 -2.18 59.00
N GLY A 4 -2.27 -2.48 59.23
CA GLY A 4 -1.18 -2.16 58.29
C GLY A 4 -0.25 -3.34 57.96
N ARG A 5 -0.60 -4.57 58.34
CA ARG A 5 0.26 -5.76 58.11
C ARG A 5 -0.31 -6.82 57.17
N VAL A 6 -1.52 -6.65 56.62
CA VAL A 6 -2.13 -7.65 55.71
C VAL A 6 -2.07 -7.22 54.23
N LEU A 7 -1.69 -5.96 53.94
CA LEU A 7 -1.54 -5.50 52.54
C LEU A 7 -0.12 -5.69 51.99
N PHE A 8 0.87 -6.00 52.84
CA PHE A 8 2.27 -6.17 52.42
C PHE A 8 2.66 -7.62 52.09
N GLU A 9 1.84 -8.62 52.46
CA GLU A 9 2.08 -10.03 52.10
C GLU A 9 1.37 -10.48 50.82
N ALA A 10 0.36 -9.74 50.35
CA ALA A 10 -0.34 -10.04 49.09
C ALA A 10 0.39 -9.54 47.84
N ILE A 11 1.36 -8.63 47.99
CA ILE A 11 2.11 -8.03 46.86
C ILE A 11 3.39 -8.83 46.52
N ASN A 12 3.82 -9.77 47.39
CA ASN A 12 5.04 -10.55 47.19
C ASN A 12 4.85 -12.01 46.72
N ARG A 13 3.63 -12.44 46.36
CA ARG A 13 3.37 -13.83 45.88
C ARG A 13 3.10 -14.01 44.38
N ASN A 14 3.10 -12.95 43.57
CA ASN A 14 2.86 -13.05 42.11
C ASN A 14 3.99 -12.51 41.22
N ARG A 15 5.25 -12.54 41.70
CA ARG A 15 6.43 -12.51 40.82
C ARG A 15 6.96 -13.92 40.60
N LYS A 16 6.18 -14.75 39.88
CA LYS A 16 6.80 -15.84 39.12
C LYS A 16 7.24 -15.24 37.79
N PHE A 17 8.51 -14.86 37.70
CA PHE A 17 9.21 -14.84 36.44
C PHE A 17 8.98 -16.20 35.78
N SER A 18 8.14 -16.25 34.75
CA SER A 18 8.09 -17.40 33.86
C SER A 18 9.37 -17.34 33.05
N SER A 19 10.38 -18.06 33.51
CA SER A 19 11.48 -18.53 32.68
C SER A 19 10.89 -19.07 31.38
N ARG A 20 11.24 -18.44 30.25
CA ARG A 20 11.17 -19.11 28.96
C ARG A 20 11.93 -20.43 29.13
N THR A 21 11.37 -21.53 28.64
CA THR A 21 12.15 -22.75 28.45
C THR A 21 13.44 -22.36 27.72
N PRO A 22 14.63 -22.68 28.26
CA PRO A 22 15.86 -22.42 27.54
C PRO A 22 15.82 -23.17 26.21
N PRO A 23 16.42 -22.62 25.14
CA PRO A 23 16.56 -23.33 23.88
C PRO A 23 17.17 -24.71 24.15
N SER A 24 16.74 -25.72 23.38
CA SER A 24 17.24 -27.09 23.56
C SER A 24 18.78 -27.11 23.49
N PRO A 25 19.47 -28.06 24.15
CA PRO A 25 20.93 -28.13 24.12
C PRO A 25 21.51 -28.15 22.69
N SER A 26 20.74 -28.69 21.74
CA SER A 26 21.05 -28.67 20.30
C SER A 26 20.99 -27.27 19.66
N GLN A 27 20.09 -26.38 20.12
CA GLN A 27 20.03 -24.99 19.69
C GLN A 27 21.10 -24.13 20.37
N GLN A 28 21.47 -24.42 21.62
CA GLN A 28 22.55 -23.70 22.32
C GLN A 28 23.94 -24.04 21.76
N GLN A 29 24.16 -25.27 21.28
CA GLN A 29 25.42 -25.66 20.63
C GLN A 29 25.56 -25.12 19.20
N GLN A 30 24.47 -24.87 18.46
CA GLN A 30 24.54 -24.20 17.15
C GLN A 30 24.85 -22.69 17.25
N VAL A 31 24.56 -22.04 18.39
CA VAL A 31 24.74 -20.60 18.61
C VAL A 31 26.21 -20.17 18.84
N LEU A 32 27.10 -21.13 19.08
CA LEU A 32 28.53 -20.88 19.39
C LEU A 32 29.44 -20.81 18.16
N LEU A 33 28.95 -21.16 16.97
CA LEU A 33 29.73 -21.25 15.73
C LEU A 33 29.13 -20.45 14.56
N MET A 34 28.33 -19.41 14.83
CA MET A 34 27.82 -18.54 13.78
C MET A 34 28.83 -17.44 13.43
N ASP A 35 29.17 -17.34 12.16
CA ASP A 35 29.96 -16.25 11.61
C ASP A 35 29.15 -14.94 11.70
N GLN A 36 29.79 -13.86 12.16
CA GLN A 36 29.16 -12.54 12.25
C GLN A 36 28.74 -12.03 10.86
N SER A 37 29.37 -12.52 9.79
CA SER A 37 28.99 -12.22 8.40
C SER A 37 27.58 -12.72 8.02
N GLU A 38 27.12 -13.83 8.62
CA GLU A 38 25.79 -14.39 8.33
C GLU A 38 24.66 -13.58 8.98
N ARG A 39 24.95 -12.87 10.08
CA ARG A 39 23.95 -12.03 10.77
C ARG A 39 23.65 -10.75 10.02
N TYR A 40 24.70 -9.99 9.68
CA TYR A 40 24.58 -8.68 9.05
C TYR A 40 24.43 -8.80 7.52
N CYS A 41 23.44 -9.56 7.08
CA CYS A 41 23.14 -9.74 5.67
C CYS A 41 21.66 -9.47 5.36
N TYR A 42 21.32 -9.50 4.08
CA TYR A 42 19.94 -9.47 3.60
C TYR A 42 19.59 -10.80 2.93
N ASN A 43 18.92 -11.67 3.67
CA ASN A 43 18.43 -12.96 3.19
C ASN A 43 17.06 -13.30 3.81
N PRO A 44 16.03 -12.46 3.57
CA PRO A 44 14.71 -12.68 4.15
C PRO A 44 14.05 -13.93 3.58
N SER A 45 13.39 -14.68 4.46
CA SER A 45 12.47 -15.77 4.12
C SER A 45 11.04 -15.39 4.48
N LEU A 46 10.08 -15.70 3.59
CA LEU A 46 8.67 -15.55 3.90
C LEU A 46 8.16 -16.82 4.58
N HIS A 47 7.76 -16.67 5.84
CA HIS A 47 7.02 -17.70 6.55
C HIS A 47 5.53 -17.52 6.28
N TRP A 48 4.96 -18.46 5.54
CA TRP A 48 3.54 -18.49 5.23
C TRP A 48 2.78 -19.30 6.28
N ASN A 49 1.47 -19.05 6.40
CA ASN A 49 0.60 -19.98 7.10
C ASN A 49 0.62 -21.34 6.35
N PRO A 50 0.83 -22.49 7.01
CA PRO A 50 0.98 -23.79 6.34
C PRO A 50 -0.19 -24.16 5.42
N GLN A 51 -1.43 -23.80 5.78
CA GLN A 51 -2.60 -24.07 4.94
C GLN A 51 -2.61 -23.17 3.70
N VAL A 52 -2.16 -21.92 3.84
CA VAL A 52 -2.02 -20.97 2.72
C VAL A 52 -0.89 -21.38 1.79
N GLU A 53 0.22 -21.87 2.35
CA GLU A 53 1.32 -22.43 1.57
C GLU A 53 0.91 -23.66 0.77
N ASP A 54 0.19 -24.61 1.39
CA ASP A 54 -0.36 -25.77 0.68
C ASP A 54 -1.32 -25.35 -0.45
N TYR A 55 -2.20 -24.39 -0.19
CA TYR A 55 -3.10 -23.83 -1.21
C TYR A 55 -2.34 -23.26 -2.40
N PHE A 56 -1.31 -22.43 -2.16
CA PHE A 56 -0.51 -21.89 -3.25
C PHE A 56 0.40 -22.91 -3.93
N CYS A 57 0.93 -23.89 -3.20
CA CYS A 57 1.69 -24.99 -3.79
C CYS A 57 0.83 -25.84 -4.73
N LYS A 58 -0.45 -26.05 -4.39
CA LYS A 58 -1.41 -26.72 -5.27
C LYS A 58 -1.78 -25.87 -6.49
N ALA A 59 -1.86 -24.55 -6.32
CA ALA A 59 -2.20 -23.63 -7.42
C ALA A 59 -1.07 -23.42 -8.42
N TYR A 60 0.16 -23.21 -7.96
CA TYR A 60 1.32 -22.87 -8.79
C TYR A 60 2.26 -24.04 -9.06
N GLY A 61 2.22 -25.07 -8.22
CA GLY A 61 3.30 -26.02 -8.05
C GLY A 61 4.33 -25.52 -7.01
N PRO A 62 4.92 -26.42 -6.20
CA PRO A 62 5.79 -26.05 -5.08
C PRO A 62 7.04 -25.28 -5.50
N GLN A 63 7.65 -25.65 -6.64
CA GLN A 63 8.85 -24.98 -7.14
C GLN A 63 8.54 -23.55 -7.63
N ALA A 64 7.44 -23.36 -8.35
CA ALA A 64 7.04 -22.04 -8.82
C ALA A 64 6.66 -21.13 -7.65
N PHE A 65 5.89 -21.65 -6.68
CA PHE A 65 5.52 -20.88 -5.50
C PHE A 65 6.74 -20.49 -4.64
N SER A 66 7.74 -21.37 -4.53
CA SER A 66 9.01 -21.06 -3.87
C SER A 66 9.75 -19.90 -4.55
N ARG A 67 9.82 -19.89 -5.89
CA ARG A 67 10.39 -18.78 -6.66
C ARG A 67 9.61 -17.48 -6.49
N ILE A 68 8.27 -17.54 -6.53
CA ILE A 68 7.39 -16.40 -6.26
C ILE A 68 7.66 -15.84 -4.87
N SER A 69 7.68 -16.69 -3.84
CA SER A 69 7.94 -16.30 -2.45
C SER A 69 9.30 -15.61 -2.29
N LYS A 70 10.34 -16.13 -2.93
CA LYS A 70 11.68 -15.50 -2.93
C LYS A 70 11.68 -14.17 -3.69
N ALA A 71 10.98 -14.07 -4.81
CA ALA A 71 10.90 -12.82 -5.57
C ALA A 71 10.11 -11.74 -4.83
N LEU A 72 9.11 -12.13 -4.03
CA LEU A 72 8.32 -11.20 -3.22
C LEU A 72 9.17 -10.46 -2.18
N THR A 73 10.27 -11.05 -1.69
CA THR A 73 11.11 -10.41 -0.66
C THR A 73 12.01 -9.30 -1.18
N ARG A 74 12.13 -9.14 -2.50
CA ARG A 74 12.94 -8.08 -3.11
C ARG A 74 12.07 -7.05 -3.83
N PRO A 75 12.46 -5.77 -3.86
CA PRO A 75 11.81 -4.77 -4.71
C PRO A 75 12.00 -5.13 -6.18
N SER A 76 11.26 -4.46 -7.06
CA SER A 76 11.62 -4.43 -8.48
C SER A 76 12.93 -3.65 -8.64
N CYS A 77 13.82 -4.11 -9.53
CA CYS A 77 15.09 -3.46 -9.83
C CYS A 77 14.95 -2.26 -10.77
N TYR A 78 13.74 -1.73 -10.93
CA TYR A 78 13.49 -0.46 -11.61
C TYR A 78 12.40 0.35 -10.90
N SER A 79 12.49 1.66 -11.01
CA SER A 79 11.38 2.57 -10.72
C SER A 79 10.61 2.82 -12.01
N CYS A 80 9.30 2.59 -11.97
CA CYS A 80 8.39 2.81 -13.09
C CYS A 80 7.67 4.15 -12.89
N ILE A 81 7.83 5.04 -13.86
CA ILE A 81 7.35 6.42 -13.81
C ILE A 81 6.40 6.64 -14.97
N ARG A 82 5.19 7.12 -14.67
CA ARG A 82 4.24 7.61 -15.65
C ARG A 82 4.45 9.12 -15.84
N VAL A 83 4.78 9.54 -17.04
CA VAL A 83 4.91 10.96 -17.40
C VAL A 83 3.53 11.58 -17.59
N ASN A 84 3.34 12.79 -17.07
CA ASN A 84 2.17 13.60 -17.33
C ASN A 84 2.32 14.34 -18.67
N THR A 85 1.85 13.69 -19.73
CA THR A 85 1.95 14.20 -21.10
C THR A 85 1.15 15.48 -21.37
N LEU A 86 0.31 15.91 -20.43
CA LEU A 86 -0.38 17.21 -20.51
C LEU A 86 0.53 18.39 -20.11
N LYS A 87 1.60 18.13 -19.36
CA LYS A 87 2.51 19.17 -18.83
C LYS A 87 3.94 19.07 -19.36
N ALA A 88 4.44 17.86 -19.61
CA ALA A 88 5.82 17.63 -20.00
C ALA A 88 5.94 16.54 -21.08
N THR A 89 7.02 16.62 -21.87
CA THR A 89 7.41 15.55 -22.78
C THR A 89 8.24 14.49 -22.05
N THR A 90 8.22 13.26 -22.56
CA THR A 90 9.03 12.17 -21.98
C THR A 90 10.52 12.51 -21.98
N GLU A 91 11.00 13.11 -23.07
CA GLU A 91 12.40 13.50 -23.25
C GLU A 91 12.83 14.51 -22.19
N SER A 92 12.03 15.56 -21.98
CA SER A 92 12.31 16.59 -20.97
C SER A 92 12.35 15.99 -19.56
N VAL A 93 11.46 15.04 -19.25
CA VAL A 93 11.49 14.34 -17.95
C VAL A 93 12.76 13.49 -17.81
N ILE A 94 13.17 12.78 -18.85
CA ILE A 94 14.40 11.98 -18.83
C ILE A 94 15.62 12.87 -18.58
N GLU A 95 15.73 13.99 -19.29
CA GLU A 95 16.81 14.98 -19.12
C GLU A 95 16.87 15.48 -17.67
N LYS A 96 15.74 15.96 -17.13
CA LYS A 96 15.67 16.42 -15.73
C LYS A 96 16.04 15.33 -14.72
N ILE A 97 15.65 14.07 -14.95
CA ILE A 97 16.02 12.96 -14.06
C ILE A 97 17.54 12.72 -14.11
N LEU A 98 18.15 12.75 -15.30
CA LEU A 98 19.59 12.56 -15.47
C LEU A 98 20.38 13.70 -14.81
N GLU A 99 19.92 14.95 -14.94
CA GLU A 99 20.51 16.11 -14.25
C GLU A 99 20.48 15.93 -12.72
N ILE A 100 19.32 15.57 -12.15
CA ILE A 100 19.18 15.33 -10.70
C ILE A 100 20.09 14.18 -10.23
N GLN A 101 20.25 13.13 -11.03
CA GLN A 101 21.15 12.03 -10.71
C GLN A 101 22.62 12.46 -10.77
N HIS A 102 22.98 13.31 -11.73
CA HIS A 102 24.33 13.84 -11.87
C HIS A 102 24.70 14.76 -10.69
N GLU A 103 23.80 15.67 -10.30
CA GLU A 103 23.99 16.55 -9.14
C GLU A 103 24.19 15.76 -7.84
N LYS A 104 23.42 14.68 -7.62
CA LYS A 104 23.59 13.80 -6.46
C LYS A 104 24.94 13.10 -6.45
N LYS A 105 25.40 12.60 -7.60
CA LYS A 105 26.73 11.98 -7.71
C LYS A 105 27.85 12.97 -7.42
N LEU A 106 27.74 14.22 -7.88
CA LEU A 106 28.71 15.27 -7.56
C LEU A 106 28.74 15.57 -6.06
N GLN A 107 27.56 15.71 -5.43
CA GLN A 107 27.47 15.92 -3.97
C GLN A 107 28.08 14.77 -3.16
N GLU A 108 27.88 13.52 -3.59
CA GLU A 108 28.49 12.34 -2.95
C GLU A 108 30.02 12.34 -3.12
N GLN A 109 30.54 12.72 -4.30
CA GLN A 109 31.97 12.83 -4.57
C GLN A 109 32.62 13.98 -3.79
N ASP A 110 31.98 15.14 -3.72
CA ASP A 110 32.47 16.28 -2.95
C ASP A 110 32.48 16.00 -1.44
N ALA A 111 31.48 15.27 -0.94
CA ALA A 111 31.48 14.81 0.45
C ALA A 111 32.65 13.85 0.73
N LEU A 112 32.98 12.95 -0.21
CA LEU A 112 34.10 12.01 -0.09
C LEU A 112 35.46 12.73 -0.17
N ASN A 113 35.59 13.71 -1.06
CA ASN A 113 36.82 14.50 -1.21
C ASN A 113 37.08 15.40 0.01
N ASN A 114 36.03 15.97 0.61
CA ASN A 114 36.15 16.80 1.81
C ASN A 114 36.53 15.98 3.06
N LEU A 115 36.29 14.67 3.09
CA LEU A 115 36.77 13.76 4.15
C LEU A 115 38.27 13.42 4.03
N HIS A 116 38.89 13.66 2.88
CA HIS A 116 40.30 13.35 2.61
C HIS A 116 41.26 14.56 2.67
N THR A 117 40.81 15.71 3.17
CA THR A 117 41.65 16.93 3.22
C THR A 117 42.50 17.11 4.48
N ASP A 118 42.58 16.09 5.37
CA ASP A 118 43.42 16.14 6.59
C ASP A 118 44.45 14.99 6.73
N ALA A 119 44.85 14.33 5.63
CA ALA A 119 46.06 13.49 5.65
C ALA A 119 46.76 13.41 4.28
N ASP A 120 47.98 13.94 4.27
CA ASP A 120 49.08 13.77 3.32
C ASP A 120 48.91 14.13 1.82
N LYS A 121 49.57 15.25 1.49
CA LYS A 121 50.09 15.57 0.15
C LYS A 121 51.18 14.57 -0.24
N SER A 122 50.91 13.69 -1.20
CA SER A 122 51.79 13.36 -2.34
C SER A 122 51.48 11.97 -2.92
N VAL A 123 50.65 11.88 -3.97
CA VAL A 123 50.83 10.91 -5.07
C VAL A 123 50.12 11.48 -6.30
N GLU A 124 50.88 11.82 -7.35
CA GLU A 124 50.34 12.00 -8.70
C GLU A 124 49.87 10.64 -9.23
N VAL A 125 48.56 10.47 -9.44
CA VAL A 125 48.02 9.32 -10.17
C VAL A 125 47.67 9.77 -11.58
N SER A 126 48.50 9.31 -12.51
CA SER A 126 48.37 9.42 -13.95
C SER A 126 46.98 8.96 -14.43
N LYS A 127 46.35 9.83 -15.23
CA LYS A 127 45.15 9.53 -16.02
C LYS A 127 45.47 8.46 -17.07
N THR A 128 44.87 7.28 -16.95
CA THR A 128 44.66 6.35 -18.07
C THR A 128 43.17 6.07 -18.20
N VAL A 129 42.55 6.85 -19.10
CA VAL A 129 41.26 6.57 -19.70
C VAL A 129 41.48 5.50 -20.76
N ASN A 130 40.84 4.33 -20.61
CA ASN A 130 40.22 3.55 -21.69
C ASN A 130 39.79 2.16 -21.18
N GLY A 131 38.53 1.81 -21.41
CA GLY A 131 38.00 0.48 -21.10
C GLY A 131 36.48 0.40 -21.21
N SER A 132 35.97 0.61 -22.41
CA SER A 132 34.57 0.45 -22.81
C SER A 132 33.94 -0.86 -22.32
N THR A 133 32.95 -0.73 -21.42
CA THR A 133 31.77 -1.60 -21.41
C THR A 133 30.58 -0.67 -21.66
N ALA A 134 29.70 -1.03 -22.58
CA ALA A 134 28.55 -0.21 -22.95
C ALA A 134 27.70 0.08 -21.70
N GLU A 135 27.85 1.27 -21.13
CA GLU A 135 27.00 1.73 -20.03
C GLU A 135 25.57 1.86 -20.56
N THR A 136 24.76 0.84 -20.31
CA THR A 136 23.32 0.91 -20.58
C THR A 136 22.78 2.13 -19.86
N ASN A 137 22.23 3.09 -20.60
CA ASN A 137 21.64 4.31 -20.05
C ASN A 137 20.71 3.96 -18.87
N PRO A 138 20.96 4.46 -17.64
CA PRO A 138 20.22 4.05 -16.45
C PRO A 138 18.75 4.46 -16.51
N VAL A 139 18.39 5.36 -17.41
CA VAL A 139 17.03 5.83 -17.67
C VAL A 139 16.65 5.47 -19.10
N PHE A 140 15.54 4.78 -19.29
CA PHE A 140 15.06 4.39 -20.62
C PHE A 140 13.53 4.42 -20.71
N LYS A 141 13.00 4.62 -21.92
CA LYS A 141 11.56 4.57 -22.18
C LYS A 141 11.05 3.13 -22.14
N CYS A 142 9.78 2.97 -21.82
CA CYS A 142 9.14 1.67 -21.91
C CYS A 142 9.18 1.15 -23.37
N PRO A 143 9.67 -0.07 -23.61
CA PRO A 143 9.78 -0.61 -24.97
C PRO A 143 8.43 -1.11 -25.53
N ILE A 144 7.37 -1.06 -24.74
CA ILE A 144 6.04 -1.54 -25.15
C ILE A 144 5.38 -0.45 -26.02
N PRO A 145 4.93 -0.79 -27.25
CA PRO A 145 4.27 0.18 -28.13
C PRO A 145 3.07 0.87 -27.45
N GLY A 146 2.99 2.19 -27.60
CA GLY A 146 1.93 3.01 -26.99
C GLY A 146 2.19 3.40 -25.53
N LEU A 147 3.31 2.96 -24.94
CA LEU A 147 3.76 3.34 -23.59
C LEU A 147 4.98 4.25 -23.60
N ASP A 148 5.19 5.04 -24.67
CA ASP A 148 6.37 5.92 -24.82
C ASP A 148 6.47 7.02 -23.76
N TYR A 149 5.40 7.24 -22.98
CA TYR A 149 5.32 8.15 -21.85
C TYR A 149 5.60 7.48 -20.50
N VAL A 150 6.00 6.21 -20.50
CA VAL A 150 6.43 5.48 -19.32
C VAL A 150 7.96 5.42 -19.33
N VAL A 151 8.57 5.83 -18.24
CA VAL A 151 10.02 5.88 -18.06
C VAL A 151 10.43 4.89 -16.97
N PHE A 152 11.45 4.10 -17.26
CA PHE A 152 12.11 3.23 -16.29
C PHE A 152 13.43 3.83 -15.85
N VAL A 153 13.64 3.83 -14.54
CA VAL A 153 14.93 4.17 -13.93
C VAL A 153 15.48 2.91 -13.28
N LYS A 154 16.54 2.36 -13.87
CA LYS A 154 17.18 1.12 -13.45
C LYS A 154 17.88 1.32 -12.11
N GLY A 155 17.56 0.47 -11.15
CA GLY A 155 18.30 0.32 -9.90
C GLY A 155 19.23 -0.88 -9.94
N SER A 156 19.76 -1.22 -8.78
CA SER A 156 20.61 -2.40 -8.60
C SER A 156 20.45 -3.01 -7.21
N GLY A 157 20.77 -4.29 -7.09
CA GLY A 157 20.77 -5.04 -5.84
C GLY A 157 20.31 -6.49 -6.04
N PRO A 158 20.40 -7.34 -5.00
CA PRO A 158 20.95 -7.02 -3.68
C PRO A 158 22.47 -6.82 -3.73
N HIS A 159 22.97 -5.84 -2.96
CA HIS A 159 24.40 -5.59 -2.74
C HIS A 159 24.80 -6.09 -1.36
N ASP A 160 26.01 -6.64 -1.25
CA ASP A 160 26.61 -7.00 0.03
C ASP A 160 27.13 -5.73 0.71
N ILE A 161 26.69 -5.51 1.95
CA ILE A 161 27.00 -4.31 2.72
C ILE A 161 28.05 -4.64 3.76
N GLN A 162 29.13 -3.86 3.79
CA GLN A 162 30.15 -3.98 4.81
C GLN A 162 29.76 -3.15 6.03
N TYR A 163 29.32 -3.82 7.08
CA TYR A 163 29.01 -3.18 8.36
C TYR A 163 30.27 -3.10 9.22
N ASP A 164 30.46 -1.98 9.93
CA ASP A 164 31.66 -1.73 10.76
C ASP A 164 31.59 -2.49 12.10
N TYR A 165 31.55 -3.82 12.05
CA TYR A 165 31.68 -4.65 13.24
C TYR A 165 33.16 -4.95 13.52
N GLN A 166 33.57 -4.83 14.78
CA GLN A 166 34.89 -5.29 15.25
C GLN A 166 34.68 -6.47 16.20
N GLN A 167 35.72 -7.28 16.40
CA GLN A 167 35.71 -8.35 17.40
C GLN A 167 35.34 -7.74 18.77
N ASP A 168 34.24 -8.22 19.37
CA ASP A 168 33.61 -7.74 20.60
C ASP A 168 32.96 -6.34 20.60
N ARG A 169 32.84 -5.66 19.44
CA ARG A 169 32.11 -4.39 19.31
C ARG A 169 31.11 -4.43 18.15
N PRO A 170 29.82 -4.72 18.41
CA PRO A 170 28.79 -4.66 17.37
C PRO A 170 28.62 -3.21 16.88
N PRO A 171 28.17 -3.01 15.62
CA PRO A 171 27.86 -1.69 15.11
C PRO A 171 26.70 -1.09 15.91
N LYS A 172 26.58 0.24 15.91
CA LYS A 172 25.35 0.87 16.39
C LYS A 172 24.21 0.46 15.46
N GLU A 173 23.04 0.16 16.02
CA GLU A 173 21.92 -0.39 15.29
C GLU A 173 20.68 0.49 15.43
N VAL A 174 19.87 0.53 14.38
CA VAL A 174 18.52 1.08 14.37
C VAL A 174 17.57 0.00 13.85
N ILE A 175 16.49 -0.26 14.60
CA ILE A 175 15.41 -1.13 14.14
C ILE A 175 14.27 -0.26 13.65
N VAL A 176 13.85 -0.50 12.41
CA VAL A 176 12.70 0.16 11.79
C VAL A 176 11.51 -0.79 11.69
N SER A 177 10.31 -0.23 11.60
CA SER A 177 9.10 -1.00 11.29
C SER A 177 9.19 -1.63 9.90
N ARG A 178 8.51 -2.76 9.71
CA ARG A 178 8.42 -3.42 8.41
C ARG A 178 8.01 -2.50 7.26
N LYS A 179 6.97 -1.68 7.45
CA LYS A 179 6.51 -0.73 6.41
C LYS A 179 7.58 0.30 6.05
N CYS A 180 8.35 0.76 7.04
CA CYS A 180 9.49 1.66 6.81
C CYS A 180 10.59 0.92 6.04
N ALA A 181 10.92 -0.31 6.41
CA ALA A 181 11.92 -1.11 5.72
C ALA A 181 11.55 -1.37 4.25
N GLU A 182 10.31 -1.76 3.97
CA GLU A 182 9.82 -1.96 2.60
C GLU A 182 9.89 -0.68 1.77
N ALA A 183 9.74 0.50 2.38
CA ALA A 183 9.94 1.79 1.72
C ALA A 183 11.42 2.11 1.49
N VAL A 184 12.30 1.83 2.45
CA VAL A 184 13.75 2.02 2.34
C VAL A 184 14.34 1.14 1.24
N LEU A 185 13.88 -0.12 1.15
CA LEU A 185 14.23 -1.03 0.07
C LEU A 185 13.80 -0.52 -1.31
N ARG A 186 12.82 0.40 -1.38
CA ARG A 186 12.41 1.12 -2.61
C ARG A 186 13.14 2.46 -2.80
N GLY A 187 14.20 2.74 -2.02
CA GLY A 187 14.99 3.96 -2.12
C GLY A 187 14.57 5.10 -1.18
N ALA A 188 13.63 4.88 -0.25
CA ALA A 188 13.27 5.90 0.73
C ALA A 188 14.33 6.10 1.82
N GLN A 189 14.32 7.26 2.47
CA GLN A 189 15.05 7.50 3.70
C GLN A 189 14.30 7.00 4.94
N VAL A 190 14.99 6.87 6.07
CA VAL A 190 14.35 6.48 7.34
C VAL A 190 13.87 7.72 8.07
N TYR A 191 12.55 7.88 8.17
CA TYR A 191 11.94 8.97 8.92
C TYR A 191 11.63 8.55 10.36
N VAL A 192 11.64 9.52 11.27
CA VAL A 192 11.43 9.34 12.71
C VAL A 192 10.22 8.45 13.07
N PRO A 193 9.03 8.57 12.45
CA PRO A 193 7.90 7.71 12.77
C PRO A 193 8.14 6.22 12.48
N GLY A 194 9.05 5.89 11.56
CA GLY A 194 9.38 4.52 11.18
C GLY A 194 10.36 3.81 12.13
N ILE A 195 11.07 4.54 12.99
CA ILE A 195 12.07 3.99 13.92
C ILE A 195 11.38 3.40 15.16
N LEU A 196 11.70 2.15 15.49
CA LEU A 196 11.18 1.42 16.65
C LEU A 196 12.18 1.39 17.80
N ALA A 197 13.43 1.09 17.53
CA ALA A 197 14.47 0.99 18.56
C ALA A 197 15.83 1.45 18.00
N CYS A 198 16.77 1.78 18.88
CA CYS A 198 18.16 2.01 18.47
C CYS A 198 19.10 1.70 19.63
N SER A 199 20.39 1.55 19.34
CA SER A 199 21.44 1.37 20.33
C SER A 199 21.47 2.50 21.37
N ALA A 200 22.04 2.19 22.54
CA ALA A 200 22.39 3.20 23.53
C ALA A 200 23.38 4.23 22.94
N HIS A 201 23.30 5.48 23.39
CA HIS A 201 24.25 6.55 23.02
C HIS A 201 24.37 6.81 21.50
N VAL A 202 23.28 6.63 20.76
CA VAL A 202 23.18 7.13 19.39
C VAL A 202 23.05 8.65 19.43
N GLU A 203 24.04 9.32 18.86
CA GLU A 203 24.12 10.77 18.63
C GLU A 203 23.94 11.09 17.16
N LYS A 204 23.76 12.37 16.82
CA LYS A 204 23.72 12.84 15.43
C LYS A 204 25.11 12.64 14.79
N GLY A 205 25.13 12.11 13.57
CA GLY A 205 26.36 11.84 12.81
C GLY A 205 26.90 10.42 12.99
N ASP A 206 26.29 9.61 13.87
CA ASP A 206 26.69 8.22 14.03
C ASP A 206 26.32 7.38 12.82
N LYS A 207 27.25 6.51 12.43
CA LYS A 207 27.00 5.46 11.44
C LYS A 207 26.27 4.30 12.10
N VAL A 208 25.14 3.88 11.53
CA VAL A 208 24.25 2.85 12.11
C VAL A 208 23.85 1.80 11.07
N ALA A 209 23.85 0.54 11.49
CA ALA A 209 23.24 -0.56 10.75
C ALA A 209 21.72 -0.54 10.92
N VAL A 210 20.98 -0.66 9.83
CA VAL A 210 19.51 -0.59 9.84
C VAL A 210 18.93 -1.97 9.60
N SER A 211 18.12 -2.44 10.55
CA SER A 211 17.46 -3.74 10.51
C SER A 211 15.95 -3.62 10.70
N VAL A 212 15.23 -4.70 10.39
CA VAL A 212 13.76 -4.72 10.37
C VAL A 212 13.18 -5.42 11.59
N GLY A 213 12.20 -4.80 12.23
CA GLY A 213 11.32 -5.45 13.19
C GLY A 213 10.14 -6.10 12.47
N VAL A 214 10.17 -7.43 12.33
CA VAL A 214 9.10 -8.24 11.71
C VAL A 214 8.13 -8.74 12.77
N GLU A 215 6.86 -8.89 12.42
CA GLU A 215 5.82 -9.36 13.32
C GLU A 215 5.99 -10.84 13.69
N GLN A 216 5.86 -11.13 14.99
CA GLN A 216 5.95 -12.46 15.60
C GLN A 216 4.59 -12.90 16.15
N PRO A 217 4.33 -14.21 16.29
CA PRO A 217 3.06 -14.70 16.83
C PRO A 217 2.98 -14.44 18.33
N GLY A 218 1.95 -13.71 18.74
CA GLY A 218 1.65 -13.41 20.14
C GLY A 218 0.83 -14.52 20.83
N ARG A 219 0.72 -14.44 22.16
CA ARG A 219 0.04 -15.46 23.00
C ARG A 219 -1.43 -15.69 22.65
N ASN A 220 -2.09 -14.71 22.04
CA ASN A 220 -3.50 -14.76 21.69
C ASN A 220 -3.74 -15.00 20.18
N GLY A 221 -2.71 -15.45 19.44
CA GLY A 221 -2.76 -15.62 17.99
C GLY A 221 -2.69 -14.29 17.20
N GLU A 222 -2.44 -13.16 17.88
CA GLU A 222 -2.21 -11.88 17.21
C GLU A 222 -0.75 -11.71 16.82
N TRP A 223 -0.50 -11.20 15.62
CA TRP A 223 0.83 -10.81 15.17
C TRP A 223 1.23 -9.45 15.73
N ALA A 224 2.43 -9.38 16.33
CA ALA A 224 3.02 -8.14 16.82
C ALA A 224 4.54 -8.22 16.75
N THR A 225 5.21 -7.10 16.49
CA THR A 225 6.68 -7.06 16.47
C THR A 225 7.31 -7.39 17.82
N GLY A 226 6.56 -7.25 18.93
CA GLY A 226 7.12 -7.37 20.28
C GLY A 226 8.10 -6.24 20.64
N ILE A 227 8.28 -5.25 19.76
CA ILE A 227 9.18 -4.11 19.95
C ILE A 227 8.33 -2.88 20.28
N THR A 228 8.43 -2.42 21.52
CA THR A 228 7.87 -1.12 21.91
C THR A 228 8.77 -0.01 21.40
N ARG A 229 8.18 1.05 20.82
CA ARG A 229 8.92 2.21 20.35
C ARG A 229 9.74 2.81 21.49
N GLY A 230 11.05 2.99 21.28
CA GLY A 230 11.97 3.52 22.28
C GLY A 230 12.71 2.46 23.09
N ILE A 231 12.69 1.19 22.71
CA ILE A 231 13.61 0.19 23.31
C ILE A 231 15.08 0.59 23.03
N VAL A 232 15.95 0.29 23.99
CA VAL A 232 17.40 0.46 23.89
C VAL A 232 18.00 -0.89 23.48
N LEU A 233 18.81 -0.90 22.42
CA LEU A 233 19.52 -2.09 21.98
C LEU A 233 20.94 -2.11 22.56
N GLN A 234 21.39 -3.27 23.02
CA GLN A 234 22.78 -3.47 23.42
C GLN A 234 23.62 -4.06 22.29
N GLY A 235 22.97 -4.67 21.27
CA GLY A 235 23.66 -5.32 20.15
C GLY A 235 24.30 -6.65 20.55
N LEU A 236 23.97 -7.16 21.73
CA LEU A 236 24.56 -8.38 22.31
C LEU A 236 23.64 -9.57 22.08
N LYS A 237 24.20 -10.80 22.04
CA LYS A 237 23.45 -12.06 21.91
C LYS A 237 22.36 -12.24 22.98
N THR A 238 22.48 -11.52 24.10
CA THR A 238 21.50 -11.48 25.19
C THR A 238 20.24 -10.66 24.88
N ASP A 239 20.26 -9.83 23.83
CA ASP A 239 19.09 -9.06 23.42
C ASP A 239 17.98 -10.03 22.97
N PRO A 240 16.74 -9.89 23.47
CA PRO A 240 15.65 -10.82 23.16
C PRO A 240 15.33 -10.98 21.66
N GLN A 241 15.75 -10.01 20.85
CA GLN A 241 15.48 -9.89 19.41
C GLN A 241 16.77 -10.01 18.58
N TYR A 242 17.85 -10.54 19.15
CA TYR A 242 19.13 -10.66 18.45
C TYR A 242 19.01 -11.56 17.21
N ILE A 243 18.51 -12.78 17.41
CA ILE A 243 18.37 -13.83 16.38
C ILE A 243 17.23 -13.53 15.41
N GLU A 244 16.16 -12.89 15.87
CA GLU A 244 14.97 -12.59 15.06
C GLU A 244 15.25 -11.63 13.89
N ARG A 245 16.45 -11.02 13.85
CA ARG A 245 16.86 -10.04 12.85
C ARG A 245 17.96 -10.55 11.92
N ASP A 246 18.36 -11.81 12.07
CA ASP A 246 19.35 -12.44 11.21
C ASP A 246 18.85 -12.42 9.75
N GLY A 247 19.68 -11.92 8.83
CA GLY A 247 19.29 -11.77 7.43
C GLY A 247 18.29 -10.65 7.14
N LEU A 248 17.99 -9.77 8.10
CA LEU A 248 17.03 -8.66 7.95
C LEU A 248 17.69 -7.27 8.07
N TYR A 249 18.94 -7.15 7.65
CA TYR A 249 19.64 -5.86 7.55
C TYR A 249 19.47 -5.28 6.15
N ILE A 250 18.96 -4.05 6.06
CA ILE A 250 18.56 -3.42 4.79
C ILE A 250 19.57 -2.38 4.28
N GLY A 251 20.62 -2.11 5.07
CA GLY A 251 21.68 -1.17 4.73
C GLY A 251 22.23 -0.44 5.96
N GLN A 252 23.10 0.52 5.69
CA GLN A 252 23.75 1.38 6.66
C GLN A 252 23.44 2.86 6.37
N GLY A 253 23.41 3.69 7.40
CA GLY A 253 23.18 5.13 7.25
C GLY A 253 23.76 5.96 8.38
N ILE A 254 23.61 7.27 8.25
CA ILE A 254 24.05 8.28 9.22
C ILE A 254 22.83 8.83 9.95
N THR A 255 22.88 8.87 11.28
CA THR A 255 21.80 9.41 12.10
C THR A 255 21.74 10.92 12.01
N MET A 256 20.55 11.46 11.75
CA MET A 256 20.34 12.90 11.63
C MET A 256 19.91 13.56 12.94
N LEU A 257 19.57 12.74 13.93
CA LEU A 257 19.11 13.12 15.25
C LEU A 257 19.75 12.21 16.30
N SER A 258 19.96 12.74 17.51
CA SER A 258 20.28 11.90 18.67
C SER A 258 19.09 11.00 19.03
N ARG A 259 19.34 9.97 19.83
CA ARG A 259 18.30 9.09 20.36
C ARG A 259 17.14 9.86 21.01
N ALA A 260 17.45 10.90 21.79
CA ALA A 260 16.42 11.73 22.40
C ALA A 260 15.57 12.44 21.34
N GLY A 261 16.18 12.95 20.27
CA GLY A 261 15.48 13.55 19.14
C GLY A 261 14.59 12.56 18.40
N ILE A 262 15.08 11.34 18.14
CA ILE A 262 14.33 10.27 17.46
C ILE A 262 13.05 9.90 18.22
N PHE A 263 13.12 9.76 19.55
CA PHE A 263 11.97 9.28 20.34
C PHE A 263 11.10 10.38 20.94
N ARG A 264 11.54 11.64 20.94
CA ARG A 264 10.72 12.81 21.29
C ARG A 264 10.10 13.50 20.08
N GLY A 265 10.72 13.40 18.91
CA GLY A 265 10.23 13.99 17.67
C GLY A 265 8.98 13.31 17.11
N LEU A 266 8.12 14.09 16.46
CA LEU A 266 6.89 13.61 15.80
C LEU A 266 7.08 13.36 14.29
N SER A 267 8.09 13.97 13.67
CA SER A 267 8.40 13.89 12.25
C SER A 267 9.87 14.28 12.00
N GLY A 268 10.33 14.10 10.76
CA GLY A 268 11.69 14.45 10.34
C GLY A 268 12.53 13.25 9.90
N LEU A 269 13.64 13.54 9.23
CA LEU A 269 14.62 12.55 8.81
C LEU A 269 15.35 12.00 10.05
N GLY A 270 15.30 10.69 10.25
CA GLY A 270 15.93 10.02 11.39
C GLY A 270 17.29 9.42 11.01
N VAL A 271 17.35 8.67 9.91
CA VAL A 271 18.59 8.12 9.35
C VAL A 271 18.64 8.43 7.86
N ASP A 272 19.72 9.06 7.44
CA ASP A 272 20.08 9.21 6.03
C ASP A 272 20.84 7.96 5.58
N MET A 273 20.22 7.17 4.72
CA MET A 273 20.73 5.87 4.30
C MET A 273 21.79 6.05 3.20
N THR A 274 23.04 5.72 3.53
CA THR A 274 24.23 5.94 2.69
C THR A 274 24.65 4.72 1.90
N ASP A 275 24.49 3.51 2.44
CA ASP A 275 24.75 2.26 1.72
C ASP A 275 23.57 1.31 1.88
N ARG A 276 23.10 0.75 0.77
CA ARG A 276 21.80 0.09 0.67
C ARG A 276 21.94 -1.23 -0.05
N VAL A 277 21.24 -2.24 0.47
CA VAL A 277 21.11 -3.53 -0.22
C VAL A 277 20.49 -3.35 -1.61
N PHE A 278 19.48 -2.48 -1.74
CA PHE A 278 18.93 -2.09 -3.03
C PHE A 278 19.13 -0.60 -3.26
N ARG A 279 19.84 -0.26 -4.34
CA ARG A 279 20.13 1.09 -4.78
C ARG A 279 19.10 1.50 -5.82
N LEU A 280 17.97 2.02 -5.35
CA LEU A 280 16.90 2.59 -6.14
C LEU A 280 16.82 4.10 -5.91
N ALA A 281 16.55 4.84 -6.99
CA ALA A 281 16.41 6.29 -6.91
C ALA A 281 15.15 6.69 -6.11
N SER A 282 15.30 7.69 -5.25
CA SER A 282 14.16 8.30 -4.53
C SER A 282 13.55 9.41 -5.37
N PHE A 283 12.24 9.33 -5.59
CA PHE A 283 11.45 10.33 -6.32
C PHE A 283 10.47 11.08 -5.42
N ASN A 284 10.69 11.06 -4.10
CA ASN A 284 9.86 11.84 -3.19
C ASN A 284 10.07 13.33 -3.44
N ASP A 285 8.99 14.05 -3.71
CA ASP A 285 8.98 15.49 -4.02
C ASP A 285 9.81 15.88 -5.27
N VAL A 286 10.13 14.93 -6.15
CA VAL A 286 10.86 15.18 -7.41
C VAL A 286 9.88 15.34 -8.56
N LEU A 287 10.03 16.41 -9.35
CA LEU A 287 9.24 16.67 -10.57
C LEU A 287 7.70 16.57 -10.34
N LYS A 288 7.22 17.14 -9.23
CA LYS A 288 5.79 17.14 -8.88
C LYS A 288 4.93 17.66 -10.02
N GLY A 289 3.82 16.97 -10.28
CA GLY A 289 2.93 17.30 -11.39
C GLY A 289 3.41 16.86 -12.78
N ASP A 290 4.72 16.75 -13.03
CA ASP A 290 5.29 16.25 -14.30
C ASP A 290 5.32 14.72 -14.35
N ILE A 291 5.45 14.06 -13.19
CA ILE A 291 5.58 12.61 -13.09
C ILE A 291 4.68 12.00 -12.01
N PHE A 292 4.39 10.71 -12.15
CA PHE A 292 3.71 9.90 -11.15
C PHE A 292 4.34 8.51 -11.06
N LEU A 293 4.75 8.10 -9.85
CA LEU A 293 5.30 6.76 -9.61
C LEU A 293 4.18 5.72 -9.65
N GLN A 294 4.27 4.78 -10.57
CA GLN A 294 3.22 3.79 -10.76
C GLN A 294 3.80 2.49 -11.32
N ASN A 295 3.42 1.36 -10.72
CA ASN A 295 3.85 0.05 -11.21
C ASN A 295 3.34 -0.21 -12.63
N LEU A 296 4.18 -0.79 -13.48
CA LEU A 296 3.86 -1.08 -14.89
C LEU A 296 2.51 -1.82 -15.07
N PRO A 297 2.18 -2.89 -14.32
CA PRO A 297 0.90 -3.58 -14.48
C PRO A 297 -0.32 -2.67 -14.26
N SER A 298 -0.21 -1.69 -13.35
CA SER A 298 -1.29 -0.73 -13.10
C SER A 298 -1.47 0.30 -14.22
N ILE A 299 -0.40 0.65 -14.93
CA ILE A 299 -0.48 1.49 -16.15
C ILE A 299 -1.13 0.68 -17.27
N ILE A 300 -0.72 -0.58 -17.44
CA ILE A 300 -1.30 -1.50 -18.42
C ILE A 300 -2.80 -1.68 -18.18
N THR A 301 -3.26 -1.77 -16.92
CA THR A 301 -4.70 -1.84 -16.62
C THR A 301 -5.51 -0.70 -17.25
N ALA A 302 -5.00 0.53 -17.19
CA ALA A 302 -5.66 1.69 -17.78
C ALA A 302 -5.69 1.61 -19.32
N HIS A 303 -4.65 1.06 -19.94
CA HIS A 303 -4.62 0.79 -21.39
C HIS A 303 -5.57 -0.32 -21.81
N VAL A 304 -5.63 -1.41 -21.03
CA VAL A 304 -6.53 -2.54 -21.30
C VAL A 304 -8.01 -2.11 -21.26
N LEU A 305 -8.33 -1.15 -20.38
CA LEU A 305 -9.65 -0.51 -20.33
C LEU A 305 -9.99 0.24 -21.62
N ASP A 306 -8.97 0.73 -22.33
CA ASP A 306 -9.07 1.42 -23.62
C ASP A 306 -10.10 2.56 -23.62
N PRO A 307 -9.95 3.56 -22.72
CA PRO A 307 -10.92 4.63 -22.55
C PRO A 307 -10.90 5.61 -23.74
N GLN A 308 -12.06 5.94 -24.30
CA GLN A 308 -12.16 6.88 -25.43
C GLN A 308 -12.55 8.28 -24.98
N GLN A 309 -12.20 9.28 -25.79
CA GLN A 309 -12.59 10.67 -25.55
C GLN A 309 -14.13 10.81 -25.58
N GLY A 310 -14.67 11.55 -24.61
CA GLY A 310 -16.09 11.83 -24.49
C GLY A 310 -16.89 10.77 -23.74
N GLU A 311 -16.28 9.63 -23.40
CA GLU A 311 -16.95 8.57 -22.64
C GLU A 311 -17.09 8.89 -21.16
N ARG A 312 -18.00 8.16 -20.52
CA ARG A 312 -18.25 8.19 -19.09
C ARG A 312 -17.73 6.91 -18.45
N ILE A 313 -16.70 7.06 -17.61
CA ILE A 313 -15.95 5.95 -17.02
C ILE A 313 -16.07 5.96 -15.50
N LEU A 314 -16.22 4.78 -14.91
CA LEU A 314 -16.25 4.59 -13.47
C LEU A 314 -14.99 3.86 -12.97
N ASP A 315 -14.32 4.41 -11.98
CA ASP A 315 -13.33 3.72 -11.15
C ASP A 315 -13.92 3.45 -9.76
N MET A 316 -14.25 2.19 -9.48
CA MET A 316 -15.02 1.78 -8.31
C MET A 316 -14.25 1.78 -6.98
N CYS A 317 -12.92 1.79 -7.04
CA CYS A 317 -12.04 1.67 -5.87
C CYS A 317 -10.77 2.52 -6.12
N ALA A 318 -10.99 3.81 -6.32
CA ALA A 318 -10.06 4.66 -7.05
C ALA A 318 -8.80 5.07 -6.28
N ALA A 319 -8.83 5.13 -4.94
CA ALA A 319 -7.76 5.78 -4.20
C ALA A 319 -6.43 4.98 -4.20
N PRO A 320 -5.28 5.66 -4.35
CA PRO A 320 -5.08 7.11 -4.30
C PRO A 320 -5.29 7.87 -5.63
N GLY A 321 -5.77 7.22 -6.69
CA GLY A 321 -6.12 7.86 -7.96
C GLY A 321 -5.13 7.58 -9.10
N GLY A 322 -4.16 6.69 -8.92
CA GLY A 322 -3.13 6.43 -9.94
C GLY A 322 -3.69 5.88 -11.26
N LYS A 323 -4.64 4.95 -11.20
CA LYS A 323 -5.33 4.43 -12.39
C LYS A 323 -6.35 5.42 -12.92
N THR A 324 -7.13 6.05 -12.05
CA THR A 324 -8.08 7.13 -12.38
C THR A 324 -7.42 8.24 -13.20
N THR A 325 -6.28 8.75 -12.75
CA THR A 325 -5.54 9.81 -13.44
C THR A 325 -4.88 9.33 -14.73
N ALA A 326 -4.49 8.06 -14.81
CA ALA A 326 -4.03 7.45 -16.06
C ALA A 326 -5.17 7.37 -17.10
N ILE A 327 -6.38 6.96 -16.69
CA ILE A 327 -7.58 6.94 -17.55
C ILE A 327 -7.87 8.33 -18.09
N ALA A 328 -7.95 9.34 -17.22
CA ALA A 328 -8.20 10.72 -17.64
C ALA A 328 -7.12 11.25 -18.60
N SER A 329 -5.86 10.87 -18.37
CA SER A 329 -4.74 11.23 -19.27
C SER A 329 -4.90 10.60 -20.66
N LEU A 330 -5.30 9.32 -20.74
CA LEU A 330 -5.56 8.62 -22.01
C LEU A 330 -6.73 9.23 -22.77
N MET A 331 -7.75 9.69 -22.06
CA MET A 331 -8.87 10.46 -22.62
C MET A 331 -8.51 11.91 -22.96
N LYS A 332 -7.24 12.32 -22.83
CA LYS A 332 -6.79 13.71 -23.02
C LYS A 332 -7.63 14.73 -22.23
N ASP A 333 -8.06 14.33 -21.03
CA ASP A 333 -8.96 15.08 -20.15
C ASP A 333 -10.31 15.47 -20.79
N LYS A 334 -10.77 14.72 -21.81
CA LYS A 334 -12.06 14.93 -22.51
C LYS A 334 -13.02 13.77 -22.22
N GLY A 335 -14.08 14.04 -21.48
CA GLY A 335 -15.09 13.06 -21.06
C GLY A 335 -15.36 13.19 -19.56
N GLU A 336 -15.88 12.14 -18.94
CA GLU A 336 -16.16 12.09 -17.51
C GLU A 336 -15.51 10.86 -16.87
N VAL A 337 -14.65 11.07 -15.88
CA VAL A 337 -14.08 10.00 -15.04
C VAL A 337 -14.64 10.12 -13.63
N THR A 338 -15.61 9.28 -13.31
CA THR A 338 -16.14 9.17 -11.95
C THR A 338 -15.26 8.24 -11.12
N ALA A 339 -14.72 8.76 -10.01
CA ALA A 339 -13.88 8.01 -9.09
C ALA A 339 -14.58 7.83 -7.75
N VAL A 340 -14.61 6.62 -7.18
CA VAL A 340 -15.23 6.41 -5.86
C VAL A 340 -14.31 5.66 -4.90
N ASP A 341 -14.36 6.06 -3.63
CA ASP A 341 -13.74 5.32 -2.54
C ASP A 341 -14.56 5.47 -1.26
N ARG A 342 -14.52 4.45 -0.39
CA ARG A 342 -15.29 4.42 0.86
C ARG A 342 -14.79 5.45 1.89
N SER A 343 -13.50 5.78 1.85
CA SER A 343 -12.86 6.64 2.85
C SER A 343 -12.79 8.10 2.41
N HIS A 344 -13.16 9.01 3.31
CA HIS A 344 -13.08 10.45 3.06
C HIS A 344 -11.65 10.92 2.72
N ASN A 345 -10.66 10.53 3.53
CA ASN A 345 -9.26 10.93 3.31
C ASN A 345 -8.72 10.39 1.99
N LYS A 346 -9.13 9.18 1.62
CA LYS A 346 -8.75 8.55 0.35
C LYS A 346 -9.34 9.28 -0.85
N VAL A 347 -10.57 9.79 -0.74
CA VAL A 347 -11.15 10.63 -1.80
C VAL A 347 -10.42 11.98 -1.91
N LEU A 348 -9.99 12.56 -0.79
CA LEU A 348 -9.13 13.75 -0.84
C LEU A 348 -7.79 13.48 -1.53
N GLU A 349 -7.19 12.31 -1.34
CA GLU A 349 -5.97 11.90 -2.07
C GLU A 349 -6.19 11.89 -3.59
N ILE A 350 -7.34 11.39 -4.05
CA ILE A 350 -7.70 11.42 -5.49
C ILE A 350 -7.80 12.85 -6.00
N HIS A 351 -8.50 13.74 -5.28
CA HIS A 351 -8.62 15.15 -5.66
C HIS A 351 -7.27 15.85 -5.70
N ASN A 352 -6.42 15.62 -4.70
CA ASN A 352 -5.08 16.21 -4.64
C ASN A 352 -4.23 15.75 -5.83
N LEU A 353 -4.25 14.46 -6.15
CA LEU A 353 -3.50 13.92 -7.28
C LEU A 353 -4.03 14.43 -8.63
N ALA A 354 -5.35 14.52 -8.79
CA ALA A 354 -5.96 15.09 -9.99
C ALA A 354 -5.56 16.56 -10.18
N ALA A 355 -5.61 17.37 -9.10
CA ALA A 355 -5.20 18.77 -9.12
C ALA A 355 -3.69 18.93 -9.39
N GLU A 356 -2.85 18.11 -8.76
CA GLU A 356 -1.40 18.10 -8.99
C GLU A 356 -1.06 17.81 -10.47
N LEU A 357 -1.78 16.87 -11.10
CA LEU A 357 -1.61 16.53 -12.50
C LEU A 357 -2.36 17.46 -13.47
N GLY A 358 -3.22 18.36 -12.97
CA GLY A 358 -3.99 19.31 -13.78
C GLY A 358 -5.14 18.69 -14.57
N LEU A 359 -5.80 17.67 -14.03
CA LEU A 359 -6.90 16.94 -14.66
C LEU A 359 -8.25 17.43 -14.13
N ASN A 360 -9.17 17.77 -15.04
CA ASN A 360 -10.46 18.37 -14.73
C ASN A 360 -11.65 17.44 -14.99
N SER A 361 -11.48 16.41 -15.82
CA SER A 361 -12.53 15.42 -16.13
C SER A 361 -12.85 14.47 -14.97
N ILE A 362 -12.07 14.52 -13.88
CA ILE A 362 -12.19 13.61 -12.75
C ILE A 362 -13.14 14.18 -11.70
N THR A 363 -14.21 13.46 -11.39
CA THR A 363 -15.10 13.76 -10.26
C THR A 363 -15.03 12.63 -9.23
N ALA A 364 -14.60 12.93 -8.01
CA ALA A 364 -14.45 11.93 -6.96
C ALA A 364 -15.54 12.01 -5.88
N TYR A 365 -16.06 10.86 -5.46
CA TYR A 365 -17.12 10.74 -4.45
C TYR A 365 -16.75 9.79 -3.32
N LYS A 366 -17.21 10.14 -2.10
CA LYS A 366 -17.23 9.18 -0.99
C LYS A 366 -18.42 8.26 -1.14
N LEU A 367 -18.19 7.02 -1.56
CA LEU A 367 -19.22 6.01 -1.77
C LEU A 367 -18.68 4.61 -1.47
N ASP A 368 -19.51 3.76 -0.87
CA ASP A 368 -19.21 2.34 -0.72
C ASP A 368 -19.51 1.64 -2.05
N ALA A 369 -18.51 1.01 -2.67
CA ALA A 369 -18.65 0.33 -3.96
C ALA A 369 -19.79 -0.72 -3.95
N LEU A 370 -20.07 -1.34 -2.79
CA LEU A 370 -21.18 -2.28 -2.61
C LEU A 370 -22.58 -1.64 -2.65
N LYS A 371 -22.65 -0.32 -2.67
CA LYS A 371 -23.87 0.50 -2.72
C LYS A 371 -23.82 1.48 -3.88
N ALA A 372 -23.02 1.18 -4.90
CA ALA A 372 -22.81 2.07 -6.02
C ALA A 372 -24.02 2.13 -6.95
N VAL A 373 -24.85 1.09 -6.99
CA VAL A 373 -26.11 1.08 -7.75
C VAL A 373 -27.22 1.74 -6.94
N ARG A 374 -27.84 2.78 -7.51
CA ARG A 374 -29.02 3.42 -6.93
C ARG A 374 -30.24 2.51 -7.14
N LYS A 375 -31.02 2.29 -6.07
CA LYS A 375 -32.33 1.62 -6.16
C LYS A 375 -33.40 2.68 -6.31
N ASP A 376 -34.24 2.59 -7.34
CA ASP A 376 -35.36 3.50 -7.50
C ASP A 376 -36.33 3.38 -6.32
N LYS A 377 -36.72 4.52 -5.76
CA LYS A 377 -37.76 4.61 -4.72
C LYS A 377 -39.18 4.59 -5.30
N SER A 378 -39.38 4.13 -6.54
CA SER A 378 -40.68 4.11 -7.21
C SER A 378 -41.29 2.70 -7.28
N ASN A 379 -41.45 2.06 -6.12
CA ASN A 379 -42.37 0.91 -5.96
C ASN A 379 -42.87 0.74 -4.51
N SER A 380 -43.08 1.84 -3.80
CA SER A 380 -43.98 1.86 -2.65
C SER A 380 -45.32 2.45 -3.10
N THR A 381 -46.19 1.54 -3.54
CA THR A 381 -47.66 1.61 -3.53
C THR A 381 -48.30 2.93 -4.00
N VAL A 382 -48.80 2.88 -5.23
CA VAL A 382 -49.95 3.69 -5.66
C VAL A 382 -51.06 3.57 -4.61
N THR A 383 -51.37 4.68 -3.94
CA THR A 383 -52.72 4.95 -3.47
C THR A 383 -53.15 6.24 -4.16
N GLN A 384 -53.92 6.08 -5.23
CA GLN A 384 -54.78 7.14 -5.72
C GLN A 384 -55.80 7.43 -4.63
N SER A 385 -55.73 8.61 -4.01
CA SER A 385 -56.93 9.38 -3.66
C SER A 385 -56.53 10.79 -3.23
N SER A 386 -56.96 11.76 -4.04
CA SER A 386 -57.34 13.13 -3.62
C SER A 386 -56.16 14.05 -3.28
N ILE A 387 -56.01 15.26 -3.80
CA ILE A 387 -57.02 16.29 -4.08
C ILE A 387 -56.44 17.19 -5.20
N GLU A 388 -57.21 17.31 -6.29
CA GLU A 388 -57.21 18.52 -7.11
C GLU A 388 -57.67 19.68 -6.22
N ASP A 389 -56.85 20.72 -6.05
CA ASP A 389 -57.40 22.06 -6.04
C ASP A 389 -56.33 23.12 -6.32
N LYS A 390 -56.57 23.81 -7.44
CA LYS A 390 -56.26 25.22 -7.72
C LYS A 390 -54.81 25.61 -7.99
N LEU A 391 -54.47 25.50 -9.28
CA LEU A 391 -53.97 26.67 -9.99
C LEU A 391 -55.04 27.78 -9.93
N SER A 392 -54.70 28.93 -9.34
CA SER A 392 -55.14 30.21 -9.89
C SER A 392 -54.27 31.35 -9.35
N GLN A 393 -53.80 32.14 -10.31
CA GLN A 393 -53.29 33.51 -10.24
C GLN A 393 -51.80 33.70 -9.89
N THR A 394 -50.94 33.80 -10.91
CA THR A 394 -50.48 35.04 -11.59
C THR A 394 -49.78 36.08 -10.71
N SER A 395 -48.46 36.14 -10.91
CA SER A 395 -47.72 37.31 -11.41
C SER A 395 -47.52 38.56 -10.56
N GLN A 396 -46.28 39.09 -10.69
CA GLN A 396 -45.83 40.46 -10.37
C GLN A 396 -45.61 40.70 -8.87
N GLN A 397 -44.59 41.42 -8.42
CA GLN A 397 -43.46 42.16 -8.97
C GLN A 397 -42.66 42.59 -7.73
N ALA A 398 -41.32 42.73 -7.86
CA ALA A 398 -40.48 43.74 -7.19
C ALA A 398 -40.54 43.83 -5.62
N GLU A 399 -39.59 44.34 -4.87
CA GLU A 399 -38.24 44.85 -5.06
C GLU A 399 -37.65 44.94 -3.64
N SER A 400 -36.32 44.89 -3.56
CA SER A 400 -35.45 45.51 -2.56
C SER A 400 -36.01 45.94 -1.19
N ALA A 401 -35.39 45.47 -0.11
CA ALA A 401 -34.81 46.38 0.89
C ALA A 401 -33.81 45.67 1.81
N ASN A 402 -32.77 46.43 2.06
CA ASN A 402 -31.54 46.15 2.76
C ASN A 402 -31.67 46.48 4.26
N PHE A 403 -30.70 46.00 5.05
CA PHE A 403 -30.14 46.62 6.27
C PHE A 403 -30.67 46.23 7.68
N VAL A 404 -29.74 45.58 8.40
CA VAL A 404 -29.09 46.01 9.67
C VAL A 404 -29.59 45.49 11.02
N ASN A 405 -28.63 44.82 11.69
CA ASN A 405 -28.24 44.72 13.10
C ASN A 405 -29.29 44.75 14.21
N GLY A 406 -29.17 43.76 15.09
CA GLY A 406 -29.68 43.80 16.47
C GLY A 406 -29.06 42.68 17.29
N GLU A 407 -28.00 43.01 18.02
CA GLU A 407 -27.31 42.18 18.99
C GLU A 407 -28.15 41.95 20.26
N LEU A 408 -27.88 40.81 20.93
CA LEU A 408 -28.02 40.54 22.38
C LEU A 408 -29.44 40.54 23.00
N VAL A 409 -29.75 39.45 23.71
CA VAL A 409 -29.89 39.41 25.18
C VAL A 409 -30.58 38.09 25.57
N SER A 410 -29.89 37.29 26.37
CA SER A 410 -30.44 36.21 27.20
C SER A 410 -31.15 36.80 28.42
N PRO A 411 -32.11 36.06 29.01
CA PRO A 411 -31.97 35.82 30.43
C PRO A 411 -32.26 34.37 30.83
N ALA A 412 -31.45 33.90 31.76
CA ALA A 412 -31.67 32.72 32.57
C ALA A 412 -32.41 33.11 33.86
N THR A 413 -33.27 32.23 34.36
CA THR A 413 -33.63 31.97 35.78
C THR A 413 -34.45 30.67 35.78
N GLU A 414 -33.87 29.52 36.13
CA GLU A 414 -33.85 28.91 37.48
C GLU A 414 -35.24 28.75 38.12
N ASP A 415 -35.69 27.49 38.29
CA ASP A 415 -35.94 26.97 39.64
C ASP A 415 -36.05 25.43 39.71
N ASN A 416 -35.51 24.90 40.81
CA ASN A 416 -35.29 23.49 41.13
C ASN A 416 -36.43 22.87 41.97
N LYS A 417 -36.65 21.54 41.85
CA LYS A 417 -36.43 20.50 42.90
C LYS A 417 -37.27 19.21 42.66
N ILE A 418 -36.64 18.07 42.38
CA ILE A 418 -36.25 16.91 43.26
C ILE A 418 -37.36 15.83 43.36
N TYR A 419 -37.05 14.58 42.95
CA TYR A 419 -37.01 13.34 43.78
C TYR A 419 -36.37 12.17 42.97
N ASP A 420 -35.24 11.65 43.48
CA ASP A 420 -34.77 10.24 43.66
C ASP A 420 -35.20 9.11 42.69
N GLU A 421 -34.43 8.06 42.35
CA GLU A 421 -33.03 7.62 42.54
C GLU A 421 -32.79 6.43 41.55
N GLU A 422 -31.52 6.03 41.37
CA GLU A 422 -31.00 4.69 40.97
C GLU A 422 -30.60 4.28 39.51
N MET A 423 -29.37 3.74 39.50
CA MET A 423 -28.66 2.86 38.53
C MET A 423 -28.01 3.45 37.26
N LYS A 424 -26.80 3.98 37.46
CA LYS A 424 -25.75 4.18 36.44
C LYS A 424 -25.26 2.85 35.84
N LYS A 425 -25.52 2.61 34.55
CA LYS A 425 -24.70 1.75 33.69
C LYS A 425 -23.75 2.63 32.87
N GLY A 426 -22.44 2.39 33.01
CA GLY A 426 -21.39 3.11 32.25
C GLY A 426 -21.53 2.96 30.74
N PRO A 427 -20.91 3.83 29.93
CA PRO A 427 -21.14 3.87 28.49
C PRO A 427 -20.67 2.56 27.84
N TYR A 428 -21.61 1.86 27.22
CA TYR A 428 -21.34 0.69 26.39
C TYR A 428 -20.47 1.09 25.20
N THR A 429 -19.15 0.93 25.33
CA THR A 429 -18.22 1.08 24.21
C THR A 429 -18.47 -0.03 23.20
N SER A 430 -18.96 0.34 22.01
CA SER A 430 -19.27 -0.62 20.96
C SER A 430 -18.03 -1.45 20.58
N LYS A 431 -18.24 -2.72 20.18
CA LYS A 431 -17.17 -3.58 19.63
C LYS A 431 -16.46 -2.95 18.41
N ALA A 432 -17.05 -1.94 17.78
CA ALA A 432 -16.43 -1.16 16.71
C ALA A 432 -15.44 -0.10 17.26
N GLU A 433 -15.78 0.56 18.36
CA GLU A 433 -14.91 1.53 19.05
C GLU A 433 -13.66 0.84 19.62
N ILE A 434 -13.84 -0.34 20.21
CA ILE A 434 -12.74 -1.18 20.71
C ILE A 434 -11.80 -1.58 19.56
N ARG A 435 -12.34 -2.04 18.43
CA ARG A 435 -11.54 -2.35 17.23
C ARG A 435 -10.83 -1.13 16.65
N LYS A 436 -11.44 0.05 16.72
CA LYS A 436 -10.86 1.33 16.27
C LYS A 436 -9.73 1.79 17.18
N GLN A 437 -9.85 1.61 18.49
CA GLN A 437 -8.78 1.87 19.46
C GLN A 437 -7.62 0.88 19.30
N ILE A 438 -7.89 -0.42 19.13
CA ILE A 438 -6.86 -1.44 18.88
C ILE A 438 -6.09 -1.12 17.58
N ARG A 439 -6.77 -0.69 16.51
CA ARG A 439 -6.13 -0.28 15.25
C ARG A 439 -5.31 1.01 15.38
N ARG A 440 -5.75 1.97 16.20
CA ARG A 440 -4.98 3.20 16.53
C ARG A 440 -3.72 2.90 17.34
N MET A 441 -3.78 1.90 18.23
CA MET A 441 -2.60 1.42 18.96
C MET A 441 -1.64 0.62 18.06
N LYS A 442 -2.14 -0.19 17.11
CA LYS A 442 -1.31 -0.99 16.19
C LYS A 442 -0.62 -0.19 15.07
N ASN A 443 -1.26 0.84 14.52
CA ASN A 443 -0.75 1.56 13.33
C ASN A 443 -0.17 2.95 13.66
N GLY A 444 -0.04 3.29 14.95
CA GLY A 444 0.14 4.68 15.38
C GLY A 444 -1.08 5.54 15.03
N PRO A 445 -1.05 6.86 15.29
CA PRO A 445 -2.02 7.76 14.71
C PRO A 445 -1.81 7.72 13.19
N GLY A 446 -2.56 6.88 12.49
CA GLY A 446 -2.62 6.92 11.03
C GLY A 446 -2.88 8.36 10.57
N LYS A 447 -2.50 8.71 9.33
CA LYS A 447 -2.73 10.03 8.71
C LYS A 447 -4.24 10.40 8.74
N ASN A 448 -4.69 10.82 9.91
CA ASN A 448 -5.98 11.39 10.25
C ASN A 448 -5.74 12.84 10.68
N GLN A 449 -4.67 13.48 10.17
CA GLN A 449 -4.73 14.92 9.99
C GLN A 449 -5.76 15.12 8.89
N ALA A 450 -7.00 15.42 9.29
CA ALA A 450 -8.01 15.88 8.37
C ALA A 450 -7.47 17.17 7.76
N THR A 451 -6.95 17.10 6.53
CA THR A 451 -6.95 18.27 5.66
C THR A 451 -8.42 18.61 5.46
N GLY A 452 -8.87 19.75 5.96
CA GLY A 452 -10.28 20.13 6.07
C GLY A 452 -10.98 20.37 4.73
N GLY A 453 -11.11 19.35 3.89
CA GLY A 453 -11.83 19.38 2.62
C GLY A 453 -13.24 18.80 2.73
N ARG A 454 -14.23 19.43 2.09
CA ARG A 454 -15.55 18.82 1.90
C ARG A 454 -15.46 17.84 0.73
N VAL A 455 -15.97 16.62 0.91
CA VAL A 455 -16.06 15.61 -0.15
C VAL A 455 -17.52 15.38 -0.49
N ASN A 456 -17.84 15.35 -1.79
CA ASN A 456 -19.18 15.08 -2.28
C ASN A 456 -19.62 13.66 -1.87
N LYS A 457 -20.81 13.57 -1.27
CA LYS A 457 -21.48 12.29 -1.03
C LYS A 457 -22.39 12.01 -2.23
N CYS A 458 -22.37 10.78 -2.73
CA CYS A 458 -23.25 10.32 -3.81
C CYS A 458 -24.24 9.28 -3.26
N GLU A 459 -25.49 9.28 -3.73
CA GLU A 459 -26.49 8.25 -3.38
C GLU A 459 -26.36 6.96 -4.20
N GLY A 460 -25.40 6.91 -5.14
CA GLY A 460 -25.24 5.87 -6.13
C GLY A 460 -25.58 6.36 -7.54
N PHE A 461 -25.35 5.52 -8.53
CA PHE A 461 -25.55 5.78 -9.94
C PHE A 461 -26.65 4.88 -10.50
N LEU A 462 -27.33 5.34 -11.55
CA LEU A 462 -28.33 4.53 -12.24
C LEU A 462 -27.66 3.30 -12.91
N PRO A 463 -28.35 2.16 -13.01
CA PRO A 463 -27.89 1.04 -13.82
C PRO A 463 -27.58 1.46 -15.27
N ASN A 464 -26.65 0.77 -15.92
CA ASN A 464 -26.27 0.99 -17.32
C ASN A 464 -25.83 2.44 -17.65
N SER A 465 -25.26 3.17 -16.69
CA SER A 465 -24.92 4.59 -16.85
C SER A 465 -23.47 4.88 -17.21
N PHE A 466 -22.63 3.85 -17.35
CA PHE A 466 -21.21 3.99 -17.70
C PHE A 466 -20.84 3.19 -18.94
N ASP A 467 -20.02 3.79 -19.80
CA ASP A 467 -19.43 3.13 -20.97
C ASP A 467 -18.45 2.05 -20.55
N ARG A 468 -17.65 2.37 -19.54
CA ARG A 468 -16.60 1.49 -19.02
C ARG A 468 -16.52 1.54 -17.51
N VAL A 469 -16.24 0.39 -16.90
CA VAL A 469 -16.04 0.27 -15.45
C VAL A 469 -14.70 -0.38 -15.17
N LEU A 470 -13.85 0.31 -14.42
CA LEU A 470 -12.67 -0.23 -13.78
C LEU A 470 -13.03 -0.65 -12.35
N LEU A 471 -12.78 -1.93 -12.03
CA LEU A 471 -12.81 -2.47 -10.69
C LEU A 471 -11.39 -2.89 -10.28
N ASP A 472 -10.62 -1.94 -9.76
CA ASP A 472 -9.34 -2.20 -9.08
C ASP A 472 -9.61 -2.62 -7.63
N ALA A 473 -10.00 -3.87 -7.44
CA ALA A 473 -10.65 -4.27 -6.19
C ALA A 473 -9.66 -4.32 -5.01
N PRO A 474 -10.09 -3.93 -3.79
CA PRO A 474 -9.30 -4.17 -2.60
C PRO A 474 -9.10 -5.68 -2.42
N CYS A 475 -7.84 -6.08 -2.32
CA CYS A 475 -7.42 -7.48 -2.30
C CYS A 475 -6.49 -7.77 -1.11
N SER A 476 -6.11 -9.03 -0.96
CA SER A 476 -5.11 -9.47 0.04
C SER A 476 -3.70 -8.88 -0.18
N ALA A 477 -3.46 -8.23 -1.32
CA ALA A 477 -2.21 -7.54 -1.66
C ALA A 477 -0.95 -8.43 -1.55
N LEU A 478 -1.10 -9.75 -1.75
CA LEU A 478 -0.01 -10.72 -1.63
C LEU A 478 1.06 -10.58 -2.72
N GLY A 479 0.75 -9.88 -3.81
CA GLY A 479 1.68 -9.64 -4.91
C GLY A 479 2.60 -8.43 -4.72
N LEU A 480 2.39 -7.60 -3.70
CA LEU A 480 3.20 -6.39 -3.49
C LEU A 480 4.65 -6.73 -3.15
N ARG A 481 5.58 -5.88 -3.63
CA ARG A 481 7.03 -6.02 -3.45
C ARG A 481 7.69 -4.73 -2.93
N PRO A 482 8.75 -4.83 -2.11
CA PRO A 482 9.15 -6.02 -1.37
C PRO A 482 8.13 -6.34 -0.26
N ARG A 483 8.09 -7.60 0.14
CA ARG A 483 7.30 -8.13 1.26
C ARG A 483 8.24 -8.85 2.21
N LEU A 484 8.21 -8.47 3.48
CA LEU A 484 9.04 -9.09 4.53
C LEU A 484 8.23 -9.93 5.53
N PHE A 485 6.92 -10.06 5.31
CA PHE A 485 6.01 -10.78 6.20
C PHE A 485 4.79 -11.32 5.44
N ALA A 486 4.40 -12.56 5.72
CA ALA A 486 3.31 -13.25 5.02
C ALA A 486 2.43 -14.14 5.92
N ALA A 487 2.72 -14.24 7.22
CA ALA A 487 2.10 -15.24 8.09
C ALA A 487 0.68 -14.87 8.61
N GLU A 488 0.25 -13.60 8.45
CA GLU A 488 -1.05 -13.12 8.94
C GLU A 488 -2.25 -13.64 8.15
N GLU A 489 -2.07 -13.96 6.86
CA GLU A 489 -3.19 -14.41 6.04
C GLU A 489 -3.57 -15.86 6.37
N THR A 490 -4.88 -16.09 6.42
CA THR A 490 -5.49 -17.41 6.58
C THR A 490 -6.34 -17.75 5.36
N ILE A 491 -6.59 -19.03 5.11
CA ILE A 491 -7.49 -19.46 4.04
C ILE A 491 -8.87 -18.79 4.15
N GLU A 492 -9.40 -18.64 5.36
CA GLU A 492 -10.68 -17.95 5.57
C GLU A 492 -10.61 -16.46 5.19
N SER A 493 -9.50 -15.79 5.52
CA SER A 493 -9.25 -14.40 5.10
C SER A 493 -9.23 -14.28 3.58
N LEU A 494 -8.49 -15.16 2.90
CA LEU A 494 -8.39 -15.19 1.43
C LEU A 494 -9.76 -15.42 0.77
N ARG A 495 -10.53 -16.39 1.25
CA ARG A 495 -11.90 -16.67 0.78
C ARG A 495 -12.83 -15.47 0.98
N ARG A 496 -12.68 -14.73 2.11
CA ARG A 496 -13.49 -13.54 2.40
C ARG A 496 -13.21 -12.40 1.44
N HIS A 497 -11.95 -12.21 1.01
CA HIS A 497 -11.59 -11.23 -0.01
C HIS A 497 -12.27 -11.56 -1.34
N GLY A 498 -12.17 -12.81 -1.82
CA GLY A 498 -12.83 -13.24 -3.06
C GLY A 498 -14.35 -13.00 -3.05
N LYS A 499 -15.05 -13.42 -1.99
CA LYS A 499 -16.50 -13.15 -1.84
C LYS A 499 -16.85 -11.66 -1.79
N TYR A 500 -16.01 -10.85 -1.16
CA TYR A 500 -16.20 -9.40 -1.11
C TYR A 500 -16.05 -8.77 -2.51
N GLN A 501 -15.08 -9.25 -3.29
CA GLN A 501 -14.82 -8.81 -4.66
C GLN A 501 -15.94 -9.21 -5.62
N GLN A 502 -16.47 -10.43 -5.52
CA GLN A 502 -17.64 -10.86 -6.29
C GLN A 502 -18.81 -9.87 -6.12
N ARG A 503 -19.13 -9.49 -4.88
CA ARG A 503 -20.20 -8.52 -4.61
C ARG A 503 -19.94 -7.13 -5.20
N MET A 504 -18.68 -6.70 -5.31
CA MET A 504 -18.34 -5.44 -5.99
C MET A 504 -18.42 -5.60 -7.51
N PHE A 505 -18.03 -6.77 -8.03
CA PHE A 505 -18.17 -7.10 -9.44
C PHE A 505 -19.65 -7.11 -9.87
N ASP A 506 -20.54 -7.65 -9.05
CA ASP A 506 -22.00 -7.62 -9.31
C ASP A 506 -22.54 -6.18 -9.45
N GLN A 507 -21.96 -5.22 -8.72
CA GLN A 507 -22.28 -3.80 -8.86
C GLN A 507 -21.69 -3.22 -10.15
N ALA A 508 -20.45 -3.57 -10.51
CA ALA A 508 -19.83 -3.17 -11.78
C ALA A 508 -20.69 -3.62 -12.98
N VAL A 509 -21.16 -4.86 -12.95
CA VAL A 509 -22.03 -5.45 -13.97
C VAL A 509 -23.35 -4.71 -14.11
N GLN A 510 -23.93 -4.21 -13.01
CA GLN A 510 -25.17 -3.42 -13.07
C GLN A 510 -24.95 -2.01 -13.63
N LEU A 511 -23.79 -1.41 -13.38
CA LEU A 511 -23.48 -0.02 -13.73
C LEU A 511 -23.01 0.17 -15.18
N VAL A 512 -22.30 -0.82 -15.74
CA VAL A 512 -21.84 -0.77 -17.14
C VAL A 512 -23.01 -0.97 -18.11
N ARG A 513 -23.07 -0.20 -19.19
CA ARG A 513 -24.11 -0.37 -20.22
C ARG A 513 -23.89 -1.61 -21.09
N PRO A 514 -24.93 -2.16 -21.73
CA PRO A 514 -24.76 -3.08 -22.85
C PRO A 514 -23.85 -2.49 -23.94
N GLY A 515 -22.94 -3.30 -24.47
CA GLY A 515 -21.87 -2.86 -25.38
C GLY A 515 -20.66 -2.23 -24.67
N GLY A 516 -20.70 -2.07 -23.34
CA GLY A 516 -19.61 -1.50 -22.55
C GLY A 516 -18.53 -2.53 -22.18
N VAL A 517 -17.56 -2.06 -21.40
CA VAL A 517 -16.39 -2.86 -20.96
C VAL A 517 -16.24 -2.82 -19.45
N ILE A 518 -15.90 -3.97 -18.86
CA ILE A 518 -15.42 -4.05 -17.47
C ILE A 518 -13.97 -4.50 -17.48
N VAL A 519 -13.10 -3.79 -16.76
CA VAL A 519 -11.77 -4.29 -16.41
C VAL A 519 -11.70 -4.53 -14.92
N TYR A 520 -11.34 -5.76 -14.56
CA TYR A 520 -11.06 -6.19 -13.20
C TYR A 520 -9.55 -6.30 -12.99
N SER A 521 -9.04 -5.75 -11.90
CA SER A 521 -7.63 -5.90 -11.54
C SER A 521 -7.39 -6.06 -10.05
N THR A 522 -6.30 -6.75 -9.70
CA THR A 522 -5.82 -6.89 -8.32
C THR A 522 -4.30 -6.89 -8.26
N CYS A 523 -3.72 -6.48 -7.12
CA CYS A 523 -2.30 -6.65 -6.79
C CYS A 523 -2.04 -7.88 -5.91
N THR A 524 -2.79 -8.96 -6.12
CA THR A 524 -2.61 -10.23 -5.39
C THR A 524 -2.22 -11.37 -6.32
N ILE A 525 -1.53 -12.36 -5.75
CA ILE A 525 -1.28 -13.65 -6.38
C ILE A 525 -2.39 -14.66 -6.07
N ASN A 526 -3.40 -14.33 -5.26
CA ASN A 526 -4.41 -15.29 -4.86
C ASN A 526 -5.34 -15.73 -6.03
N PRO A 527 -5.35 -17.01 -6.44
CA PRO A 527 -6.24 -17.49 -7.50
C PRO A 527 -7.74 -17.33 -7.16
N GLY A 528 -8.09 -17.47 -5.88
CA GLY A 528 -9.47 -17.30 -5.39
C GLY A 528 -10.01 -15.86 -5.51
N GLU A 529 -9.13 -14.87 -5.65
CA GLU A 529 -9.47 -13.46 -5.91
C GLU A 529 -9.37 -13.11 -7.41
N ASN A 530 -8.73 -13.97 -8.21
CA ASN A 530 -8.37 -13.70 -9.59
C ASN A 530 -9.17 -14.61 -10.53
N GLU A 531 -8.63 -15.77 -10.86
CA GLU A 531 -9.24 -16.72 -11.80
C GLU A 531 -10.60 -17.22 -11.33
N ALA A 532 -10.80 -17.42 -10.02
CA ALA A 532 -12.10 -17.82 -9.47
C ALA A 532 -13.18 -16.74 -9.64
N LEU A 533 -12.79 -15.45 -9.60
CA LEU A 533 -13.72 -14.36 -9.88
C LEU A 533 -14.09 -14.31 -11.36
N VAL A 534 -13.13 -14.57 -12.25
CA VAL A 534 -13.40 -14.67 -13.69
C VAL A 534 -14.37 -15.80 -13.99
N ARG A 535 -14.15 -16.98 -13.39
CA ARG A 535 -15.05 -18.13 -13.53
C ARG A 535 -16.45 -17.79 -13.02
N TYR A 536 -16.56 -17.23 -11.82
CA TYR A 536 -17.82 -16.74 -11.26
C TYR A 536 -18.55 -15.78 -12.21
N ALA A 537 -17.84 -14.81 -12.78
CA ALA A 537 -18.43 -13.81 -13.67
C ALA A 537 -19.02 -14.46 -14.94
N LEU A 538 -18.27 -15.36 -15.59
CA LEU A 538 -18.70 -16.06 -16.81
C LEU A 538 -19.82 -17.07 -16.55
N ASP A 539 -19.86 -17.68 -15.36
CA ASP A 539 -20.93 -18.61 -15.01
C ASP A 539 -22.22 -17.89 -14.62
N THR A 540 -22.12 -16.76 -13.94
CA THR A 540 -23.26 -15.98 -13.46
C THR A 540 -23.88 -15.11 -14.55
N TYR A 541 -23.05 -14.48 -15.39
CA TYR A 541 -23.50 -13.49 -16.37
C TYR A 541 -23.21 -13.97 -17.80
N LYS A 542 -24.19 -14.61 -18.43
CA LYS A 542 -24.04 -15.19 -19.78
C LYS A 542 -23.83 -14.17 -20.89
N PHE A 543 -24.18 -12.91 -20.64
CA PHE A 543 -23.89 -11.80 -21.54
C PHE A 543 -22.46 -11.24 -21.38
N LEU A 544 -21.66 -11.73 -20.43
CA LEU A 544 -20.24 -11.37 -20.33
C LEU A 544 -19.38 -12.36 -21.11
N SER A 545 -18.38 -11.83 -21.80
CA SER A 545 -17.32 -12.63 -22.43
C SER A 545 -15.95 -12.03 -22.14
N LEU A 546 -14.95 -12.89 -21.97
CA LEU A 546 -13.57 -12.44 -21.87
C LEU A 546 -13.12 -11.83 -23.20
N ALA A 547 -12.39 -10.72 -23.11
CA ALA A 547 -11.90 -10.00 -24.28
C ALA A 547 -10.36 -10.00 -24.33
N PRO A 548 -9.77 -10.04 -25.53
CA PRO A 548 -8.33 -9.81 -25.71
C PRO A 548 -7.90 -8.48 -25.12
N GLN A 549 -6.67 -8.45 -24.63
CA GLN A 549 -6.11 -7.30 -23.92
C GLN A 549 -4.92 -6.73 -24.69
N HIS A 550 -4.89 -5.40 -24.83
CA HIS A 550 -3.78 -4.68 -25.44
C HIS A 550 -3.31 -3.56 -24.49
N PRO A 551 -2.00 -3.48 -24.19
CA PRO A 551 -0.95 -4.45 -24.54
C PRO A 551 -1.07 -5.76 -23.74
N LYS A 552 -0.61 -6.87 -24.33
CA LYS A 552 -0.45 -8.17 -23.67
C LYS A 552 1.01 -8.35 -23.24
N VAL A 553 1.27 -8.17 -21.95
CA VAL A 553 2.61 -8.22 -21.34
C VAL A 553 2.69 -9.29 -20.26
N GLY A 554 1.62 -9.46 -19.47
CA GLY A 554 1.55 -10.50 -18.45
C GLY A 554 1.45 -11.90 -19.07
N GLY A 555 1.83 -12.90 -18.27
CA GLY A 555 1.65 -14.31 -18.62
C GLY A 555 0.17 -14.75 -18.57
N PRO A 556 -0.10 -16.02 -18.91
CA PRO A 556 -1.43 -16.60 -18.85
C PRO A 556 -1.96 -16.72 -17.42
N GLY A 557 -3.28 -16.83 -17.28
CA GLY A 557 -3.94 -17.16 -16.02
C GLY A 557 -3.78 -18.63 -15.63
N LEU A 558 -4.18 -18.96 -14.40
CA LEU A 558 -4.14 -20.33 -13.90
C LEU A 558 -5.36 -21.15 -14.33
N LEU A 559 -5.11 -22.38 -14.78
CA LEU A 559 -6.14 -23.34 -15.18
C LEU A 559 -6.52 -24.27 -14.02
N GLY A 560 -7.75 -24.78 -14.07
CA GLY A 560 -8.17 -25.90 -13.25
C GLY A 560 -9.06 -25.51 -12.07
N ARG A 561 -8.82 -26.14 -10.93
CA ARG A 561 -9.68 -26.03 -9.75
C ARG A 561 -8.91 -26.37 -8.48
N TYR A 562 -9.41 -25.89 -7.36
CA TYR A 562 -8.92 -26.26 -6.04
C TYR A 562 -10.05 -26.86 -5.20
N GLU A 563 -9.74 -28.00 -4.58
CA GLU A 563 -10.60 -28.66 -3.62
C GLU A 563 -9.85 -28.83 -2.31
N SER A 564 -10.47 -28.40 -1.23
CA SER A 564 -9.93 -28.49 0.11
C SER A 564 -10.53 -29.69 0.85
N SER A 565 -9.82 -30.17 1.87
CA SER A 565 -10.28 -31.27 2.71
C SER A 565 -11.55 -30.94 3.52
N ASP A 566 -11.88 -29.66 3.69
CA ASP A 566 -13.12 -29.19 4.33
C ASP A 566 -14.34 -29.17 3.37
N GLY A 567 -14.19 -29.68 2.15
CA GLY A 567 -15.24 -29.68 1.13
C GLY A 567 -15.41 -28.35 0.40
N TYR A 568 -14.56 -27.36 0.67
CA TYR A 568 -14.54 -26.13 -0.13
C TYR A 568 -13.99 -26.40 -1.52
N PHE A 569 -14.69 -25.85 -2.51
CA PHE A 569 -14.40 -26.02 -3.92
C PHE A 569 -14.38 -24.66 -4.62
N GLU A 570 -13.37 -24.44 -5.46
CA GLU A 570 -13.31 -23.30 -6.36
C GLU A 570 -12.78 -23.72 -7.73
N GLU A 571 -13.43 -23.24 -8.79
CA GLU A 571 -12.98 -23.41 -10.17
C GLU A 571 -12.28 -22.14 -10.66
N TRP A 572 -11.28 -22.33 -11.50
CA TRP A 572 -10.51 -21.27 -12.14
C TRP A 572 -10.81 -21.26 -13.64
N LEU A 573 -9.83 -20.90 -14.47
CA LEU A 573 -10.02 -20.80 -15.90
C LEU A 573 -10.08 -22.17 -16.58
N LYS A 574 -10.83 -22.22 -17.68
CA LYS A 574 -10.89 -23.36 -18.61
C LYS A 574 -9.88 -23.17 -19.75
N PRO A 575 -9.43 -24.25 -20.40
CA PRO A 575 -8.52 -24.14 -21.55
C PRO A 575 -9.07 -23.21 -22.64
N GLY A 576 -8.22 -22.30 -23.12
CA GLY A 576 -8.55 -21.22 -24.04
C GLY A 576 -8.89 -19.88 -23.38
N GLU A 577 -9.16 -19.84 -22.07
CA GLU A 577 -9.44 -18.61 -21.32
C GLU A 577 -8.17 -17.99 -20.71
N GLU A 578 -7.11 -18.79 -20.49
CA GLU A 578 -5.87 -18.39 -19.81
C GLU A 578 -5.12 -17.26 -20.52
N ASP A 579 -5.18 -17.22 -21.85
CA ASP A 579 -4.52 -16.19 -22.66
C ASP A 579 -5.34 -14.90 -22.80
N LEU A 580 -6.61 -14.90 -22.38
CA LEU A 580 -7.46 -13.72 -22.39
C LEU A 580 -7.33 -12.87 -21.11
N VAL A 581 -6.75 -13.43 -20.05
CA VAL A 581 -6.39 -12.70 -18.82
C VAL A 581 -4.90 -12.40 -18.79
N GLN A 582 -4.43 -11.53 -17.90
CA GLN A 582 -3.00 -11.26 -17.74
C GLN A 582 -2.60 -11.40 -16.28
N ARG A 583 -1.66 -12.31 -16.02
CA ARG A 583 -1.04 -12.50 -14.71
C ARG A 583 0.42 -12.08 -14.76
N PHE A 584 0.80 -11.20 -13.84
CA PHE A 584 2.18 -10.78 -13.65
C PHE A 584 2.78 -11.61 -12.52
N ASP A 585 3.74 -12.47 -12.87
CA ASP A 585 4.48 -13.29 -11.92
C ASP A 585 5.67 -12.48 -11.34
N PRO A 586 5.76 -12.28 -10.01
CA PRO A 586 6.91 -11.66 -9.35
C PRO A 586 8.27 -12.27 -9.72
N SER A 587 8.30 -13.57 -9.99
CA SER A 587 9.49 -14.34 -10.36
C SER A 587 9.76 -14.36 -11.86
N GLY A 588 8.86 -13.77 -12.65
CA GLY A 588 8.97 -13.67 -14.10
C GLY A 588 9.99 -12.64 -14.59
N PRO A 589 10.26 -12.60 -15.90
CA PRO A 589 11.32 -11.79 -16.49
C PRO A 589 11.02 -10.28 -16.46
N HIS A 590 9.75 -9.88 -16.34
CA HIS A 590 9.35 -8.48 -16.27
C HIS A 590 9.67 -7.80 -14.94
N ASP A 591 10.07 -8.58 -13.91
CA ASP A 591 10.44 -8.09 -12.58
C ASP A 591 9.42 -7.10 -11.98
N THR A 592 8.13 -7.38 -12.16
CA THR A 592 7.03 -6.56 -11.64
C THR A 592 6.55 -7.07 -10.27
N ILE A 593 5.60 -6.35 -9.66
CA ILE A 593 4.76 -6.93 -8.60
C ILE A 593 3.90 -8.08 -9.13
N GLY A 594 3.37 -8.88 -8.21
CA GLY A 594 2.29 -9.82 -8.49
C GLY A 594 1.01 -9.06 -8.79
N PHE A 595 0.42 -9.30 -9.95
CA PHE A 595 -0.73 -8.54 -10.42
C PHE A 595 -1.62 -9.38 -11.35
N PHE A 596 -2.89 -9.04 -11.45
CA PHE A 596 -3.85 -9.71 -12.31
C PHE A 596 -4.76 -8.71 -13.02
N ILE A 597 -5.08 -8.97 -14.29
CA ILE A 597 -5.98 -8.16 -15.12
C ILE A 597 -6.91 -9.09 -15.92
N ALA A 598 -8.22 -8.86 -15.83
CA ALA A 598 -9.22 -9.47 -16.69
C ALA A 598 -10.08 -8.39 -17.35
N LYS A 599 -10.36 -8.54 -18.65
CA LYS A 599 -11.23 -7.65 -19.42
C LYS A 599 -12.46 -8.41 -19.88
N PHE A 600 -13.62 -7.82 -19.69
CA PHE A 600 -14.90 -8.36 -20.11
C PHE A 600 -15.62 -7.40 -21.06
N ASN A 601 -16.15 -7.95 -22.15
CA ASN A 601 -17.13 -7.27 -22.99
C ASN A 601 -18.53 -7.56 -22.46
N VAL A 602 -19.40 -6.56 -22.49
CA VAL A 602 -20.78 -6.66 -22.00
C VAL A 602 -21.72 -6.75 -23.19
N GLY A 603 -22.30 -7.91 -23.42
CA GLY A 603 -23.34 -8.11 -24.43
C GLY A 603 -24.69 -7.48 -24.06
N PRO A 604 -25.73 -7.69 -24.88
CA PRO A 604 -27.09 -7.34 -24.53
C PRO A 604 -27.50 -8.02 -23.22
N LYS A 605 -28.00 -7.24 -22.26
CA LYS A 605 -28.62 -7.79 -21.05
C LYS A 605 -30.05 -8.14 -21.42
N GLU A 606 -30.39 -9.43 -21.39
CA GLU A 606 -31.78 -9.87 -21.57
C GLU A 606 -32.66 -9.16 -20.52
N ALA A 607 -33.80 -8.63 -20.97
CA ALA A 607 -34.69 -7.76 -20.19
C ALA A 607 -35.53 -8.54 -19.16
#